data_AF-A0A6L7QK46-F1
#
_entry.id   AF-A0A6L7QK46-F1
#
_cell.length_a   1.000
_cell.length_b   1.000
_cell.length_c   1.000
_cell.angle_alpha   90.00
_cell.angle_beta   90.00
_cell.angle_gamma   90.00
#
_symmetry.space_group_name_H-M   'P 1'
#
loop_
_entity.id
_entity.type
_entity.pdbx_description
1 polymer ?
#
loop_
_entity_poly.entity_id
_entity_poly.type
_entity_poly.pdbx_seq_one_letter_code
_entity_poly.pdbx_strand_id
1 'polypeptide(L)'
;MITPNIPAEPRGLYAATKVWTESLARTYAHRHGLSCICVRIGQVERDRPRPPQGADIYVSQRDIVQIFERCINADSSLRFEIFYGMSNNDLRWVDISDAQRKVGFVLQDRAEENHDYDA
;
A
#
# COMPACT_ATOMS: atom_id res chain seq x y z
N MET A 1 -2.32 4.45 14.61
CA MET A 1 -1.97 4.41 13.16
C MET A 1 -3.23 4.62 12.34
N ILE A 2 -3.10 5.18 11.14
CA ILE A 2 -4.20 5.39 10.20
C ILE A 2 -4.59 4.08 9.53
N THR A 3 -5.88 3.80 9.44
CA THR A 3 -6.42 2.62 8.75
C THR A 3 -7.17 3.03 7.47
N PRO A 4 -7.41 2.10 6.54
CA PRO A 4 -8.21 2.38 5.34
C PRO A 4 -9.67 2.76 5.61
N ASN A 5 -10.20 2.47 6.81
CA ASN A 5 -11.56 2.81 7.23
C ASN A 5 -11.73 4.29 7.61
N ILE A 6 -10.63 5.01 7.83
CA ILE A 6 -10.67 6.46 8.04
C ILE A 6 -11.00 7.12 6.69
N PRO A 7 -11.97 8.07 6.64
CA PRO A 7 -12.29 8.79 5.42
C PRO A 7 -11.05 9.38 4.75
N ALA A 8 -10.94 9.19 3.44
CA ALA A 8 -9.78 9.69 2.68
C ALA A 8 -9.82 11.21 2.55
N GLU A 9 -8.67 11.85 2.75
CA GLU A 9 -8.45 13.29 2.55
C GLU A 9 -7.41 13.49 1.42
N PRO A 10 -7.80 13.31 0.14
CA PRO A 10 -6.87 13.37 -0.97
C PRO A 10 -6.32 14.79 -1.19
N ARG A 11 -5.00 14.90 -1.37
CA ARG A 11 -4.36 16.17 -1.74
C ARG A 11 -4.35 16.34 -3.26
N GLY A 12 -5.22 17.22 -3.77
CA GLY A 12 -5.31 17.57 -5.18
C GLY A 12 -5.98 16.53 -6.08
N LEU A 13 -6.08 16.84 -7.38
CA LEU A 13 -6.87 16.06 -8.34
C LEU A 13 -6.34 14.64 -8.55
N TYR A 14 -5.02 14.47 -8.62
CA TYR A 14 -4.43 13.15 -8.79
C TYR A 14 -4.89 12.18 -7.67
N ALA A 15 -4.73 12.59 -6.41
CA ALA A 15 -5.15 11.77 -5.28
C ALA A 15 -6.68 11.56 -5.27
N ALA A 16 -7.47 12.57 -5.64
CA ALA A 16 -8.91 12.45 -5.71
C ALA A 16 -9.37 11.39 -6.73
N THR A 17 -8.69 11.28 -7.88
CA THR A 17 -9.01 10.22 -8.85
C THR A 17 -8.72 8.81 -8.32
N LYS A 18 -7.71 8.65 -7.45
CA LYS A 18 -7.42 7.36 -6.80
C LYS A 18 -8.50 6.98 -5.79
N VAL A 19 -9.01 7.92 -5.00
CA VAL A 19 -10.14 7.69 -4.07
C VAL A 19 -11.43 7.34 -4.84
N TRP A 20 -11.69 8.02 -5.96
CA TRP A 20 -12.79 7.66 -6.85
C TRP A 20 -12.64 6.21 -7.37
N THR A 21 -11.42 5.82 -7.76
CA THR A 21 -11.13 4.46 -8.25
C THR A 21 -11.37 3.40 -7.18
N GLU A 22 -11.04 3.66 -5.90
CA GLU A 22 -11.37 2.75 -4.80
C GLU A 22 -12.89 2.53 -4.65
N SER A 23 -13.68 3.59 -4.86
CA SER A 23 -15.15 3.52 -4.81
C SER A 23 -15.74 2.76 -6.01
N LEU A 24 -15.14 2.95 -7.20
CA LEU A 24 -15.49 2.19 -8.40
C LEU A 24 -15.18 0.70 -8.23
N ALA A 25 -13.99 0.37 -7.72
CA ALA A 25 -13.55 -0.98 -7.42
C ALA A 25 -14.53 -1.70 -6.48
N ARG A 26 -14.96 -1.04 -5.40
CA ARG A 26 -15.98 -1.56 -4.47
C ARG A 26 -17.30 -1.85 -5.18
N THR A 27 -17.76 -0.93 -6.03
CA THR A 27 -18.98 -1.12 -6.82
C THR A 27 -18.90 -2.34 -7.72
N TYR A 28 -17.79 -2.51 -8.43
CA TYR A 28 -17.59 -3.66 -9.32
C TYR A 28 -17.49 -4.99 -8.56
N ALA A 29 -16.86 -4.98 -7.39
CA ALA A 29 -16.79 -6.17 -6.56
C ALA A 29 -18.17 -6.63 -6.09
N HIS A 30 -19.00 -5.70 -5.60
CA HIS A 30 -20.33 -6.03 -5.11
C HIS A 30 -21.35 -6.31 -6.22
N ARG A 31 -21.34 -5.55 -7.32
CA ARG A 31 -22.38 -5.66 -8.37
C ARG A 31 -22.06 -6.65 -9.46
N HIS A 32 -20.78 -6.84 -9.78
CA HIS A 32 -20.37 -7.62 -10.94
C HIS A 32 -19.56 -8.85 -10.55
N GLY A 33 -19.28 -9.05 -9.26
CA GLY A 33 -18.50 -10.19 -8.85
C GLY A 33 -17.08 -10.16 -9.44
N LEU A 34 -16.49 -8.99 -9.68
CA LEU A 34 -15.06 -8.86 -9.92
C LEU A 34 -14.29 -8.89 -8.59
N SER A 35 -13.08 -9.46 -8.52
CA SER A 35 -12.24 -9.25 -7.34
C SER A 35 -11.45 -7.95 -7.51
N CYS A 36 -11.52 -7.06 -6.53
CA CYS A 36 -10.91 -5.73 -6.59
C CYS A 36 -10.18 -5.43 -5.27
N ILE A 37 -8.88 -5.72 -5.21
CA ILE A 37 -8.04 -5.38 -4.05
C ILE A 37 -7.21 -4.14 -4.39
N CYS A 38 -7.38 -3.08 -3.60
CA CYS A 38 -6.72 -1.78 -3.80
C CYS A 38 -5.52 -1.63 -2.87
N VAL A 39 -4.37 -1.20 -3.40
CA VAL A 39 -3.17 -0.91 -2.60
C VAL A 39 -2.87 0.58 -2.65
N ARG A 40 -2.89 1.24 -1.49
CA ARG A 40 -2.41 2.61 -1.28
C ARG A 40 -0.90 2.57 -1.12
N ILE A 41 -0.22 2.76 -2.25
CA ILE A 41 1.24 2.68 -2.37
C ILE A 41 1.88 3.88 -1.68
N GLY A 42 2.92 3.63 -0.89
CA GLY A 42 3.84 4.66 -0.42
C GLY A 42 4.73 5.21 -1.55
N GLN A 43 6.00 5.46 -1.25
CA GLN A 43 6.99 5.91 -2.22
C GLN A 43 7.86 4.73 -2.70
N VAL A 44 7.60 4.25 -3.91
CA VAL A 44 8.46 3.30 -4.63
C VAL A 44 9.38 4.10 -5.57
N GLU A 45 10.69 3.97 -5.40
CA GLU A 45 11.67 4.67 -6.26
C GLU A 45 12.91 3.80 -6.49
N ARG A 46 14.12 4.32 -6.20
CA ARG A 46 15.42 3.65 -6.42
C ARG A 46 15.81 2.72 -5.26
N ASP A 47 14.84 2.02 -4.66
CA ASP A 47 15.05 1.19 -3.45
C ASP A 47 15.74 1.93 -2.30
N ARG A 48 15.40 3.23 -2.18
CA ARG A 48 15.84 4.10 -1.10
C ARG A 48 14.79 5.18 -0.80
N PRO A 49 14.67 5.64 0.46
CA PRO A 49 13.90 6.83 0.81
C PRO A 49 14.40 8.05 0.03
N ARG A 50 13.54 9.05 -0.24
CA ARG A 50 13.96 10.28 -0.94
C ARG A 50 14.47 11.33 0.06
N PRO A 51 15.76 11.68 0.06
CA PRO A 51 16.27 12.68 0.98
C PRO A 51 15.65 14.07 0.73
N PRO A 52 15.48 14.90 1.77
CA PRO A 52 15.70 14.60 3.19
C PRO A 52 14.48 13.98 3.90
N GLN A 53 13.40 13.64 3.19
CA GLN A 53 12.16 13.08 3.75
C GLN A 53 11.94 11.62 3.29
N GLY A 54 10.70 11.13 3.28
CA GLY A 54 10.33 9.86 2.65
C GLY A 54 10.50 8.62 3.52
N ALA A 55 11.19 8.70 4.67
CA ALA A 55 11.32 7.56 5.56
C ALA A 55 9.96 7.06 6.09
N ASP A 56 9.00 7.95 6.30
CA ASP A 56 7.65 7.63 6.78
C ASP A 56 6.77 6.91 5.74
N ILE A 57 7.08 7.06 4.45
CA ILE A 57 6.31 6.50 3.32
C ILE A 57 7.10 5.57 2.41
N TYR A 58 8.38 5.33 2.67
CA TYR A 58 9.24 4.48 1.86
C TYR A 58 8.65 3.07 1.69
N VAL A 59 8.80 2.53 0.49
CA VAL A 59 8.55 1.12 0.21
C VAL A 59 9.60 0.60 -0.76
N SER A 60 10.21 -0.53 -0.43
CA SER A 60 11.13 -1.20 -1.34
C SER A 60 10.35 -1.82 -2.51
N GLN A 61 11.03 -2.00 -3.64
CA GLN A 61 10.53 -2.75 -4.79
C GLN A 61 10.18 -4.18 -4.39
N ARG A 62 10.96 -4.79 -3.48
CA ARG A 62 10.69 -6.13 -2.96
C ARG A 62 9.37 -6.18 -2.19
N ASP A 63 9.15 -5.26 -1.26
CA ASP A 63 7.93 -5.22 -0.45
C ASP A 63 6.70 -4.87 -1.31
N ILE A 64 6.82 -3.94 -2.25
CA ILE A 64 5.67 -3.58 -3.10
C ILE A 64 5.30 -4.72 -4.08
N VAL A 65 6.28 -5.41 -4.66
CA VAL A 65 6.02 -6.59 -5.49
C VAL A 65 5.35 -7.68 -4.66
N GLN A 66 5.84 -7.91 -3.44
CA GLN A 66 5.30 -8.91 -2.55
C GLN A 66 3.82 -8.67 -2.23
N ILE A 67 3.41 -7.46 -1.83
CA ILE A 67 1.99 -7.21 -1.52
C ILE A 67 1.09 -7.41 -2.75
N PHE A 68 1.53 -7.02 -3.95
CA PHE A 68 0.76 -7.28 -5.17
C PHE A 68 0.64 -8.77 -5.47
N GLU A 69 1.74 -9.53 -5.37
CA GLU A 69 1.72 -10.99 -5.51
C GLU A 69 0.77 -11.65 -4.49
N ARG A 70 0.81 -11.20 -3.23
CA ARG A 70 -0.10 -11.66 -2.18
C ARG A 70 -1.56 -11.35 -2.50
N CYS A 71 -1.87 -10.17 -3.05
CA CYS A 71 -3.22 -9.82 -3.45
C CYS A 71 -3.72 -10.66 -4.63
N ILE A 72 -2.87 -10.94 -5.63
CA ILE A 72 -3.20 -11.78 -6.79
C ILE A 72 -3.52 -13.22 -6.34
N ASN A 73 -2.75 -13.74 -5.39
CA ASN A 73 -2.90 -15.09 -4.86
C ASN A 73 -3.81 -15.18 -3.62
N ALA A 74 -4.52 -14.10 -3.29
CA ALA A 74 -5.41 -14.08 -2.13
C ALA A 74 -6.56 -15.08 -2.30
N ASP A 75 -7.13 -15.52 -1.18
CA ASP A 75 -8.29 -16.39 -1.20
C ASP A 75 -9.43 -15.77 -2.03
N SER A 76 -10.08 -16.59 -2.87
CA SER A 76 -11.14 -16.13 -3.78
C SER A 76 -12.35 -15.51 -3.07
N SER A 77 -12.53 -15.75 -1.77
CA SER A 77 -13.53 -15.11 -0.93
C SER A 77 -13.19 -13.65 -0.58
N LEU A 78 -11.92 -13.23 -0.70
CA LEU A 78 -11.51 -11.84 -0.52
C LEU A 78 -11.86 -11.02 -1.77
N ARG A 79 -13.07 -10.43 -1.78
CA ARG A 79 -13.64 -9.78 -2.96
C ARG A 79 -13.24 -8.32 -3.13
N PHE A 80 -13.16 -7.59 -2.02
CA PHE A 80 -12.77 -6.19 -2.02
C PHE A 80 -12.03 -5.90 -0.73
N GLU A 81 -10.90 -5.21 -0.83
CA GLU A 81 -10.16 -4.72 0.32
C GLU A 81 -9.29 -3.53 -0.07
N ILE A 82 -8.91 -2.71 0.91
CA ILE A 82 -7.92 -1.67 0.75
C ILE A 82 -6.76 -1.95 1.71
N PHE A 83 -5.54 -1.97 1.20
CA PHE A 83 -4.33 -2.11 2.02
C PHE A 83 -3.40 -0.91 1.83
N TYR A 84 -2.57 -0.63 2.83
CA TYR A 84 -1.40 0.22 2.65
C TYR A 84 -0.19 -0.63 2.26
N GLY A 85 0.51 -0.22 1.19
CA GLY A 85 1.77 -0.82 0.76
C GLY A 85 2.94 0.05 1.20
N MET A 86 3.46 -0.20 2.39
CA MET A 86 4.63 0.47 2.97
C MET A 86 5.55 -0.55 3.63
N SER A 87 6.86 -0.28 3.62
CA SER A 87 7.90 -1.12 4.25
C SER A 87 7.89 -1.01 5.79
N ASN A 88 8.83 -1.67 6.47
CA ASN A 88 8.89 -1.69 7.94
C ASN A 88 9.52 -0.44 8.58
N ASN A 89 9.15 0.73 8.08
CA ASN A 89 9.72 2.00 8.52
C ASN A 89 9.29 2.31 9.96
N ASP A 90 10.20 2.84 10.77
CA ASP A 90 9.93 3.24 12.16
C ASP A 90 8.95 4.41 12.23
N LEU A 91 9.00 5.30 11.23
CA LEU A 91 8.12 6.47 11.13
C LEU A 91 6.79 6.16 10.41
N ARG A 92 6.51 4.89 10.08
CA ARG A 92 5.27 4.50 9.41
C ARG A 92 4.06 4.89 10.26
N TRP A 93 3.16 5.66 9.66
CA TRP A 93 1.96 6.17 10.33
C TRP A 93 0.69 5.36 10.03
N VAL A 94 0.76 4.40 9.11
CA VAL A 94 -0.36 3.54 8.67
C VAL A 94 -0.31 2.14 9.29
N ASP A 95 -1.50 1.59 9.54
CA ASP A 95 -1.67 0.21 9.99
C ASP A 95 -1.64 -0.75 8.80
N ILE A 96 -0.76 -1.74 8.88
CA ILE A 96 -0.55 -2.78 7.85
C ILE A 96 -1.03 -4.17 8.32
N SER A 97 -1.54 -4.29 9.54
CA SER A 97 -1.90 -5.57 10.18
C SER A 97 -2.94 -6.36 9.37
N ASP A 98 -3.85 -5.66 8.70
CA ASP A 98 -4.87 -6.28 7.85
C ASP A 98 -4.26 -6.96 6.62
N ALA A 99 -3.24 -6.36 6.00
CA ALA A 99 -2.53 -6.98 4.89
C ALA A 99 -1.77 -8.23 5.34
N GLN A 100 -1.15 -8.19 6.52
CA GLN A 100 -0.45 -9.35 7.09
C GLN A 100 -1.44 -10.49 7.34
N ARG A 101 -2.59 -10.19 7.96
CA ARG A 101 -3.59 -11.20 8.33
C ARG A 101 -4.37 -11.76 7.14
N LYS A 102 -4.79 -10.91 6.19
CA LYS A 102 -5.72 -11.30 5.12
C LYS A 102 -5.01 -11.84 3.89
N VAL A 103 -3.80 -11.35 3.59
CA VAL A 103 -3.05 -11.76 2.39
C VAL A 103 -1.64 -12.24 2.69
N GLY A 104 -1.20 -12.27 3.95
CA GLY A 104 0.14 -12.76 4.30
C GLY A 104 1.27 -11.82 3.87
N PHE A 105 1.02 -10.51 3.86
CA PHE A 105 2.07 -9.52 3.61
C PHE A 105 3.11 -9.53 4.74
N VAL A 106 4.38 -9.63 4.41
CA VAL A 106 5.51 -9.67 5.34
C VAL A 106 6.50 -8.59 4.94
N LEU A 107 6.69 -7.62 5.83
CA LEU A 107 7.61 -6.51 5.59
C LEU A 107 9.06 -7.01 5.69
N GLN A 108 9.88 -6.71 4.68
CA GLN A 108 11.25 -7.21 4.60
C GLN A 108 12.30 -6.12 4.72
N ASP A 109 12.02 -4.91 4.22
CA ASP A 109 12.98 -3.82 4.17
C ASP A 109 12.50 -2.62 5.01
N ARG A 110 13.39 -1.66 5.25
CA ARG A 110 13.17 -0.49 6.12
C ARG A 110 13.81 0.76 5.55
N ALA A 111 13.26 1.92 5.88
CA ALA A 111 13.85 3.21 5.51
C ALA A 111 15.11 3.56 6.32
N GLU A 112 15.25 2.97 7.51
CA GLU A 112 16.33 3.27 8.46
C GLU A 112 17.59 2.43 8.21
N GLU A 113 17.57 1.56 7.21
CA GLU A 113 18.74 0.81 6.77
C GLU A 113 19.70 1.70 5.97
N ASN A 114 20.91 1.17 5.72
CA ASN A 114 21.86 1.88 4.88
C ASN A 114 21.43 1.75 3.41
N HIS A 115 21.15 2.88 2.78
CA HIS A 115 20.82 2.96 1.37
C HIS A 115 21.94 3.68 0.59
N ASP A 116 22.22 3.20 -0.61
CA ASP A 116 23.18 3.85 -1.50
C ASP A 116 22.54 5.07 -2.15
N TYR A 117 23.15 6.24 -1.94
CA TYR A 117 22.76 7.49 -2.58
C TYR A 117 23.78 7.84 -3.67
N ASP A 118 23.28 8.27 -4.82
CA ASP A 118 24.15 8.79 -5.88
C ASP A 118 24.84 10.05 -5.32
N ALA A 119 26.16 10.15 -5.51
CA ALA A 119 26.98 11.26 -5.00
C ALA A 119 26.66 12.60 -5.68
#